data_AF-A0A1B6EAY8-F1
#
_entry.id   AF-A0A1B6EAY8-F1
#
_cell.length_a   1.000
_cell.length_b   1.000
_cell.length_c   1.000
_cell.angle_alpha   90.00
_cell.angle_beta   90.00
_cell.angle_gamma   90.00
#
_symmetry.space_group_name_H-M   'P 1'
#
loop_
_entity.id
_entity.type
_entity.pdbx_description
1 polymer ?
#
loop_
_entity_poly.entity_id
_entity_poly.type
_entity_poly.pdbx_seq_one_letter_code
_entity_poly.pdbx_strand_id
1 'polypeptide(L)'
;QYGKDLASINVGRAREHGVPGYARYRRLCGLPAMDSWSEMSHHMSNYTVNKYFDMFSHPDDLDLWSAGIAEKNSPGSMIGPTFKCLIAMTFRDLKVGDRFWYENGGWPSSFTKDQLAEIRKIKLSRIVCDSGDNIETIQVNVMQIPDYINNPRVPCSNQVLPSINFWKWKEFREYETVPSFNKETFVEESYNNYNSEYEEEKGPNKNEDADYHVITVDNKPVLIKDSIIESLINNNDPNRLTSLSVEDDEILHS
;
A
#
# COMPACT_ATOMS: atom_id res chain seq x y z
N GLN A 1 17.75 29.82 9.38
CA GLN A 1 17.83 31.06 8.59
C GLN A 1 16.46 31.27 7.95
N TYR A 2 15.74 32.33 8.31
CA TYR A 2 14.40 32.64 7.81
C TYR A 2 14.49 33.80 6.79
N GLY A 3 13.47 33.97 5.93
CA GLY A 3 13.41 35.09 4.96
C GLY A 3 13.99 34.80 3.57
N LYS A 4 14.00 33.53 3.13
CA LYS A 4 14.33 33.19 1.74
C LYS A 4 13.11 33.32 0.83
N ASP A 5 13.33 33.66 -0.43
CA ASP A 5 12.29 33.68 -1.46
C ASP A 5 12.30 32.35 -2.25
N LEU A 6 11.26 31.54 -2.04
CA LEU A 6 11.10 30.25 -2.71
C LEU A 6 10.93 30.39 -4.23
N ALA A 7 10.26 31.43 -4.71
CA ALA A 7 10.04 31.65 -6.14
C ALA A 7 11.38 31.96 -6.84
N SER A 8 12.16 32.87 -6.26
CA SER A 8 13.52 33.18 -6.74
C SER A 8 14.44 31.95 -6.71
N ILE A 9 14.33 31.11 -5.67
CA ILE A 9 15.09 29.84 -5.60
C ILE A 9 14.67 28.87 -6.70
N ASN A 10 13.38 28.73 -7.02
CA ASN A 10 12.92 27.84 -8.08
C ASN A 10 13.47 28.27 -9.45
N VAL A 11 13.44 29.56 -9.75
CA VAL A 11 14.04 30.12 -10.97
C VAL A 11 15.56 29.88 -11.00
N GLY A 12 16.26 30.19 -9.91
CA GLY A 12 17.70 29.96 -9.79
C GLY A 12 18.09 28.49 -10.00
N ARG A 13 17.37 27.57 -9.38
CA ARG A 13 17.60 26.12 -9.50
C ARG A 13 17.36 25.61 -10.92
N ALA A 14 16.33 26.09 -11.60
CA ALA A 14 16.05 25.70 -12.98
C ALA A 14 17.21 26.07 -13.91
N ARG A 15 17.74 27.29 -13.75
CA ARG A 15 18.90 27.77 -14.53
C ARG A 15 20.17 26.98 -14.20
N GLU A 16 20.43 26.69 -12.93
CA GLU A 16 21.54 25.85 -12.49
C GLU A 16 21.49 24.45 -13.12
N HIS A 17 20.29 23.86 -13.21
CA HIS A 17 20.08 22.55 -13.82
C HIS A 17 20.00 22.59 -15.36
N GLY A 18 20.20 23.75 -15.99
CA GLY A 18 20.12 23.89 -17.45
C GLY A 18 18.74 23.58 -18.03
N VAL A 19 17.67 23.81 -17.26
CA VAL A 19 16.29 23.61 -17.72
C VAL A 19 16.01 24.57 -18.88
N PRO A 20 15.60 24.08 -20.06
CA PRO A 20 15.26 24.94 -21.18
C PRO A 20 14.12 25.92 -20.88
N GLY A 21 14.05 26.99 -21.66
CA GLY A 21 12.97 27.96 -21.59
C GLY A 21 11.59 27.36 -21.88
N TYR A 22 10.56 28.07 -21.43
CA TYR A 22 9.16 27.68 -21.52
C TYR A 22 8.72 27.27 -22.94
N ALA A 23 9.11 28.02 -23.97
CA ALA A 23 8.76 27.74 -25.36
C ALA A 23 9.25 26.35 -25.84
N ARG A 24 10.40 25.86 -25.35
CA ARG A 24 10.90 24.53 -25.68
C ARG A 24 9.95 23.44 -25.19
N TYR A 25 9.43 23.59 -23.98
CA TYR A 25 8.49 22.62 -23.39
C TYR A 25 7.11 22.69 -24.02
N ARG A 26 6.67 23.87 -24.47
CA ARG A 26 5.47 23.99 -25.30
C ARG A 26 5.60 23.19 -26.59
N ARG A 27 6.71 23.36 -27.32
CA ARG A 27 7.02 22.60 -28.54
C ARG A 27 7.07 21.09 -28.26
N LEU A 28 7.70 20.67 -27.16
CA LEU A 28 7.72 19.25 -26.73
C LEU A 28 6.30 18.69 -26.54
N CYS A 29 5.41 19.49 -25.96
CA CYS A 29 4.01 19.13 -25.72
C CYS A 29 3.08 19.31 -26.94
N GLY A 30 3.63 19.63 -28.13
CA GLY A 30 2.82 19.88 -29.33
C GLY A 30 1.98 21.15 -29.25
N LEU A 31 2.32 22.07 -28.36
CA LEU A 31 1.64 23.37 -28.18
C LEU A 31 2.36 24.45 -29.00
N PRO A 32 1.64 25.51 -29.44
CA PRO A 32 2.26 26.65 -30.13
C PRO A 32 3.32 27.30 -29.25
N ALA A 33 4.53 27.54 -29.75
CA ALA A 33 5.69 27.95 -28.94
C ALA A 33 5.56 29.33 -28.28
N MET A 34 4.72 30.21 -28.85
CA MET A 34 4.59 31.63 -28.47
C MET A 34 5.87 32.40 -28.73
N ASP A 35 6.16 32.65 -30.00
CA ASP A 35 7.39 33.35 -30.40
C ASP A 35 7.25 34.88 -30.28
N SER A 36 6.06 35.38 -29.89
CA SER A 36 5.78 36.80 -29.67
C SER A 36 4.95 37.05 -28.40
N TRP A 37 5.14 38.22 -27.79
CA TRP A 37 4.41 38.62 -26.58
C TRP A 37 2.89 38.68 -26.78
N SER A 38 2.43 39.08 -27.98
CA SER A 38 1.00 39.16 -28.30
C SER A 38 0.32 37.79 -28.27
N GLU A 39 0.98 36.74 -28.76
CA GLU A 39 0.45 35.36 -28.74
C GLU A 39 0.23 34.84 -27.33
N MET A 40 1.02 35.31 -26.35
CA MET A 40 0.91 34.87 -24.96
C MET A 40 -0.38 35.34 -24.28
N SER A 41 -0.95 36.47 -24.70
CA SER A 41 -2.16 37.08 -24.10
C SER A 41 -3.40 36.16 -24.11
N HIS A 42 -3.47 35.24 -25.07
CA HIS A 42 -4.54 34.25 -25.12
C HIS A 42 -4.39 33.17 -24.04
N HIS A 43 -3.18 32.93 -23.56
CA HIS A 43 -2.85 31.82 -22.69
C HIS A 43 -2.46 32.21 -21.27
N MET A 44 -2.20 33.49 -20.99
CA MET A 44 -1.96 34.04 -19.66
C MET A 44 -2.62 35.41 -19.52
N SER A 45 -2.56 36.03 -18.35
CA SER A 45 -3.16 37.36 -18.15
C SER A 45 -2.35 38.45 -18.85
N ASN A 46 -3.00 39.47 -19.42
CA ASN A 46 -2.29 40.61 -20.04
C ASN A 46 -1.36 41.32 -19.05
N TYR A 47 -1.73 41.37 -17.78
CA TYR A 47 -0.87 41.91 -16.73
C TYR A 47 0.45 41.13 -16.64
N THR A 48 0.38 39.80 -16.63
CA THR A 48 1.56 38.93 -16.59
C THR A 48 2.42 39.10 -17.84
N VAL A 49 1.80 39.11 -19.04
CA VAL A 49 2.53 39.29 -20.31
C VAL A 49 3.30 40.60 -20.29
N ASN A 50 2.69 41.71 -19.85
CA ASN A 50 3.35 43.00 -19.76
C ASN A 50 4.53 42.97 -18.78
N LYS A 51 4.42 42.26 -17.65
CA LYS A 51 5.55 42.10 -16.72
C LYS A 51 6.68 41.28 -17.31
N TYR A 52 6.39 40.26 -18.11
CA TYR A 52 7.42 39.54 -18.83
C TYR A 52 8.09 40.39 -19.90
N PHE A 53 7.32 41.17 -20.64
CA PHE A 53 7.83 42.12 -21.62
C PHE A 53 8.80 43.14 -20.98
N ASP A 54 8.48 43.64 -19.78
CA ASP A 54 9.34 44.58 -19.06
C ASP A 54 10.66 43.94 -18.58
N MET A 55 10.68 42.62 -18.36
CA MET A 55 11.80 41.91 -17.70
C MET A 55 12.71 41.14 -18.65
N PHE A 56 12.18 40.60 -19.75
CA PHE A 56 12.88 39.70 -20.65
C PHE A 56 12.99 40.31 -22.05
N SER A 57 14.12 40.06 -22.73
CA SER A 57 14.33 40.56 -24.09
C SER A 57 13.52 39.79 -25.13
N HIS A 58 13.33 38.48 -24.94
CA HIS A 58 12.59 37.61 -25.86
C HIS A 58 11.68 36.61 -25.12
N PRO A 59 10.51 36.22 -25.66
CA PRO A 59 9.65 35.19 -25.04
C PRO A 59 10.32 33.83 -24.83
N ASP A 60 11.29 33.47 -25.68
CA ASP A 60 12.06 32.22 -25.53
C ASP A 60 12.92 32.19 -24.24
N ASP A 61 13.24 33.35 -23.66
CA ASP A 61 14.04 33.48 -22.44
C ASP A 61 13.25 33.21 -21.16
N LEU A 62 11.93 32.99 -21.27
CA LEU A 62 11.08 32.77 -20.11
C LEU A 62 11.39 31.45 -19.41
N ASP A 63 11.64 31.54 -18.10
CA ASP A 63 11.83 30.37 -17.26
C ASP A 63 10.55 29.51 -17.23
N LEU A 64 10.72 28.19 -17.44
CA LEU A 64 9.61 27.22 -17.45
C LEU A 64 8.72 27.35 -16.21
N TRP A 65 9.33 27.45 -15.02
CA TRP A 65 8.56 27.47 -13.76
C TRP A 65 7.61 28.66 -13.69
N SER A 66 8.11 29.87 -13.99
CA SER A 66 7.34 31.10 -13.92
C SER A 66 6.21 31.12 -14.95
N ALA A 67 6.53 30.84 -16.21
CA ALA A 67 5.53 30.86 -17.27
C ALA A 67 4.49 29.73 -17.12
N GLY A 68 4.92 28.54 -16.69
CA GLY A 68 4.04 27.40 -16.49
C GLY A 68 2.98 27.58 -15.40
N ILE A 69 3.31 28.26 -14.29
CA ILE A 69 2.30 28.62 -13.27
C ILE A 69 1.41 29.80 -13.70
N ALA A 70 1.88 30.62 -14.64
CA ALA A 70 1.13 31.78 -15.13
C ALA A 70 0.14 31.45 -16.25
N GLU A 71 0.23 30.26 -16.84
CA GLU A 71 -0.73 29.77 -17.82
C GLU A 71 -2.14 29.69 -17.23
N LYS A 72 -3.13 30.07 -18.04
CA LYS A 72 -4.55 29.84 -17.74
C LYS A 72 -4.78 28.34 -17.56
N ASN A 73 -5.50 28.02 -16.49
CA ASN A 73 -5.83 26.65 -16.14
C ASN A 73 -6.60 25.94 -17.26
N SER A 74 -6.28 24.67 -17.48
CA SER A 74 -7.11 23.81 -18.32
C SER A 74 -8.48 23.56 -17.66
N PRO A 75 -9.56 23.34 -18.42
CA PRO A 75 -10.87 22.99 -17.85
C PRO A 75 -10.77 21.81 -16.88
N GLY A 76 -11.31 21.97 -15.66
CA GLY A 76 -11.25 20.97 -14.61
C GLY A 76 -9.87 20.74 -13.98
N SER A 77 -8.91 21.64 -14.21
CA SER A 77 -7.54 21.54 -13.68
C SER A 77 -7.14 22.80 -12.91
N MET A 78 -6.12 22.67 -12.06
CA MET A 78 -5.48 23.79 -11.37
C MET A 78 -4.20 24.28 -12.09
N ILE A 79 -3.87 23.68 -13.23
CA ILE A 79 -2.65 23.95 -13.99
C ILE A 79 -2.94 24.16 -15.47
N GLY A 80 -2.06 24.90 -16.14
CA GLY A 80 -2.13 25.17 -17.56
C GLY A 80 -1.75 23.96 -18.44
N PRO A 81 -1.96 24.06 -19.76
CA PRO A 81 -1.68 22.98 -20.72
C PRO A 81 -0.24 22.46 -20.70
N THR A 82 0.75 23.32 -20.51
CA THR A 82 2.17 22.91 -20.53
C THR A 82 2.48 22.03 -19.32
N PHE A 83 2.16 22.49 -18.11
CA PHE A 83 2.35 21.67 -16.91
C PHE A 83 1.46 20.44 -16.88
N LYS A 84 0.24 20.52 -17.40
CA LYS A 84 -0.61 19.33 -17.56
C LYS A 84 0.09 18.25 -18.38
N CYS A 85 0.70 18.61 -19.51
CA CYS A 85 1.47 17.69 -20.36
C CYS A 85 2.68 17.11 -19.62
N LEU A 86 3.56 17.97 -19.07
CA LEU A 86 4.80 17.51 -18.43
C LEU A 86 4.55 16.64 -17.19
N ILE A 87 3.58 17.02 -16.38
CA ILE A 87 3.19 16.27 -15.18
C ILE A 87 2.56 14.94 -15.61
N ALA A 88 1.66 14.93 -16.60
CA ALA A 88 1.04 13.70 -17.08
C ALA A 88 2.06 12.72 -17.68
N MET A 89 3.01 13.20 -18.48
CA MET A 89 4.12 12.39 -18.99
C MET A 89 4.91 11.77 -17.83
N THR A 90 5.30 12.58 -16.85
CA THR A 90 6.05 12.11 -15.67
C THR A 90 5.28 11.04 -14.90
N PHE A 91 3.99 11.26 -14.59
CA PHE A 91 3.18 10.27 -13.87
C PHE A 91 2.91 9.02 -14.70
N ARG A 92 2.76 9.14 -16.03
CA ARG A 92 2.63 7.98 -16.93
C ARG A 92 3.90 7.13 -16.87
N ASP A 93 5.05 7.75 -17.03
CA ASP A 93 6.32 7.03 -17.10
C ASP A 93 6.67 6.39 -15.75
N LEU A 94 6.37 7.06 -14.64
CA LEU A 94 6.46 6.47 -13.29
C LEU A 94 5.54 5.26 -13.13
N LYS A 95 4.28 5.35 -13.60
CA LYS A 95 3.32 4.24 -13.51
C LYS A 95 3.72 3.05 -14.39
N VAL A 96 4.08 3.30 -15.64
CA VAL A 96 4.37 2.25 -16.63
C VAL A 96 5.77 1.65 -16.44
N GLY A 97 6.73 2.45 -16.00
CA GLY A 97 8.10 2.02 -15.75
C GLY A 97 8.31 1.28 -14.43
N ASP A 98 7.34 1.33 -13.52
CA ASP A 98 7.43 0.65 -12.23
C ASP A 98 6.95 -0.80 -12.32
N ARG A 99 7.90 -1.74 -12.18
CA ARG A 99 7.62 -3.18 -12.11
C ARG A 99 6.68 -3.52 -10.95
N PHE A 100 6.76 -2.79 -9.85
CA PHE A 100 5.97 -2.98 -8.64
C PHE A 100 4.71 -2.11 -8.60
N TRP A 101 4.34 -1.46 -9.72
CA TRP A 101 3.07 -0.75 -9.78
C TRP A 101 1.92 -1.68 -9.35
N TYR A 102 1.15 -1.27 -8.35
CA TYR A 102 0.24 -2.16 -7.61
C TYR A 102 -0.86 -2.82 -8.45
N GLU A 103 -1.16 -2.27 -9.64
CA GLU A 103 -2.16 -2.85 -10.55
C GLU A 103 -1.56 -3.84 -11.56
N ASN A 104 -0.24 -3.98 -11.60
CA ASN A 104 0.42 -4.92 -12.51
C ASN A 104 0.02 -6.35 -12.13
N GLY A 105 -0.43 -7.13 -13.12
CA GLY A 105 -0.75 -8.55 -12.97
C GLY A 105 0.33 -9.46 -13.60
N GLY A 106 0.32 -10.73 -13.23
CA GLY A 106 1.16 -11.76 -13.86
C GLY A 106 2.61 -11.83 -13.37
N TRP A 107 2.97 -11.06 -12.35
CA TRP A 107 4.29 -11.12 -11.71
C TRP A 107 4.22 -11.77 -10.33
N PRO A 108 5.31 -12.37 -9.82
CA PRO A 108 5.37 -12.85 -8.44
C PRO A 108 5.09 -11.76 -7.39
N SER A 109 5.35 -10.48 -7.72
CA SER A 109 5.07 -9.33 -6.87
C SER A 109 3.68 -8.73 -7.05
N SER A 110 2.84 -9.31 -7.93
CA SER A 110 1.49 -8.81 -8.18
C SER A 110 0.57 -9.14 -7.01
N PHE A 111 -0.28 -8.18 -6.63
CA PHE A 111 -1.41 -8.46 -5.74
C PHE A 111 -2.38 -9.44 -6.39
N THR A 112 -3.03 -10.27 -5.56
CA THR A 112 -4.17 -11.07 -6.02
C THR A 112 -5.35 -10.16 -6.38
N LYS A 113 -6.33 -10.68 -7.14
CA LYS A 113 -7.52 -9.90 -7.51
C LYS A 113 -8.30 -9.42 -6.27
N ASP A 114 -8.35 -10.25 -5.24
CA ASP A 114 -9.01 -9.94 -3.96
C ASP A 114 -8.28 -8.82 -3.21
N GLN A 115 -6.95 -8.90 -3.13
CA GLN A 115 -6.12 -7.86 -2.53
C GLN A 115 -6.24 -6.53 -3.30
N LEU A 116 -6.26 -6.58 -4.62
CA LEU A 116 -6.43 -5.39 -5.45
C LEU A 116 -7.82 -4.74 -5.29
N ALA A 117 -8.87 -5.54 -5.12
CA ALA A 117 -10.22 -5.03 -4.81
C ALA A 117 -10.24 -4.30 -3.45
N GLU A 118 -9.53 -4.84 -2.47
CA GLU A 118 -9.36 -4.24 -1.15
C GLU A 118 -8.57 -2.93 -1.19
N ILE A 119 -7.54 -2.81 -2.04
CA ILE A 119 -6.80 -1.56 -2.23
C ILE A 119 -7.68 -0.50 -2.94
N ARG A 120 -8.41 -0.88 -3.99
CA ARG A 120 -9.18 0.05 -4.84
C ARG A 120 -10.34 0.74 -4.14
N LYS A 121 -10.91 0.14 -3.09
CA LYS A 121 -12.00 0.76 -2.33
C LYS A 121 -11.53 1.83 -1.35
N ILE A 122 -10.24 1.88 -1.02
CA ILE A 122 -9.68 2.79 -0.03
C ILE A 122 -9.72 4.23 -0.55
N LYS A 123 -10.07 5.15 0.35
CA LYS A 123 -10.05 6.60 0.14
C LYS A 123 -8.99 7.23 1.04
N LEU A 124 -8.40 8.35 0.61
CA LEU A 124 -7.47 9.11 1.45
C LEU A 124 -8.12 9.53 2.79
N SER A 125 -9.43 9.78 2.79
CA SER A 125 -10.22 10.08 4.00
C SER A 125 -10.19 8.94 5.02
N ARG A 126 -10.26 7.68 4.57
CA ARG A 126 -10.11 6.50 5.44
C ARG A 126 -8.73 6.47 6.08
N ILE A 127 -7.67 6.68 5.28
CA ILE A 127 -6.28 6.69 5.76
C ILE A 127 -6.09 7.75 6.85
N VAL A 128 -6.62 8.96 6.63
CA VAL A 128 -6.56 10.05 7.61
C VAL A 128 -7.33 9.70 8.88
N CYS A 129 -8.52 9.11 8.78
CA CYS A 129 -9.29 8.66 9.95
C CYS A 129 -8.57 7.56 10.75
N ASP A 130 -7.89 6.63 10.08
CA ASP A 130 -7.17 5.53 10.77
C ASP A 130 -5.87 5.99 11.43
N SER A 131 -5.25 7.06 10.92
CA SER A 131 -3.92 7.50 11.35
C SER A 131 -3.93 8.75 12.24
N GLY A 132 -5.06 9.44 12.32
CA GLY A 132 -5.17 10.73 13.00
C GLY A 132 -5.81 10.61 14.38
N ASP A 133 -5.22 11.31 15.36
CA ASP A 133 -5.78 11.40 16.71
C ASP A 133 -7.04 12.27 16.71
N ASN A 134 -8.10 11.81 17.38
CA ASN A 134 -9.33 12.56 17.60
C ASN A 134 -10.01 13.09 16.32
N ILE A 135 -9.83 12.42 15.18
CA ILE A 135 -10.58 12.72 13.95
C ILE A 135 -11.88 11.94 13.97
N GLU A 136 -12.98 12.58 14.39
CA GLU A 136 -14.29 11.94 14.45
C GLU A 136 -15.03 11.97 13.11
N THR A 137 -14.86 13.05 12.34
CA THR A 137 -15.51 13.26 11.05
C THR A 137 -14.53 13.76 10.01
N ILE A 138 -14.78 13.46 8.73
CA ILE A 138 -13.99 13.96 7.61
C ILE A 138 -14.83 14.03 6.34
N GLN A 139 -14.48 14.92 5.41
CA GLN A 139 -15.07 14.94 4.08
C GLN A 139 -14.66 13.70 3.28
N VAL A 140 -15.55 13.20 2.41
CA VAL A 140 -15.32 11.97 1.65
C VAL A 140 -14.11 12.10 0.72
N ASN A 141 -13.98 13.21 0.00
CA ASN A 141 -12.87 13.51 -0.89
C ASN A 141 -11.96 14.58 -0.23
N VAL A 142 -10.86 14.15 0.39
CA VAL A 142 -9.98 15.04 1.19
C VAL A 142 -9.33 16.16 0.36
N MET A 143 -9.05 15.89 -0.92
CA MET A 143 -8.42 16.86 -1.83
C MET A 143 -9.42 17.86 -2.44
N GLN A 144 -10.70 17.77 -2.08
CA GLN A 144 -11.74 18.73 -2.45
C GLN A 144 -12.18 19.51 -1.22
N ILE A 145 -12.62 20.75 -1.42
CA ILE A 145 -13.18 21.57 -0.35
C ILE A 145 -14.42 20.85 0.22
N PRO A 146 -14.59 20.81 1.55
CA PRO A 146 -15.81 20.27 2.15
C PRO A 146 -17.05 21.04 1.67
N ASP A 147 -18.11 20.31 1.34
CA ASP A 147 -19.39 20.87 0.91
C ASP A 147 -20.54 20.02 1.43
N TYR A 148 -21.60 20.63 1.93
CA TYR A 148 -22.69 19.92 2.60
C TYR A 148 -23.48 18.98 1.67
N ILE A 149 -23.48 19.22 0.34
CA ILE A 149 -24.17 18.38 -0.64
C ILE A 149 -23.17 17.47 -1.36
N ASN A 150 -22.12 18.06 -1.92
CA ASN A 150 -21.26 17.39 -2.90
C ASN A 150 -20.05 16.69 -2.26
N ASN A 151 -19.63 17.12 -1.07
CA ASN A 151 -18.48 16.53 -0.36
C ASN A 151 -18.67 16.63 1.17
N PRO A 152 -19.75 16.02 1.72
CA PRO A 152 -20.11 16.22 3.10
C PRO A 152 -19.08 15.58 4.03
N ARG A 153 -18.97 16.16 5.23
CA ARG A 153 -18.25 15.51 6.32
C ARG A 153 -19.12 14.39 6.87
N VAL A 154 -18.52 13.21 7.02
CA VAL A 154 -19.16 12.01 7.57
C VAL A 154 -18.37 11.50 8.76
N PRO A 155 -18.99 10.80 9.72
CA PRO A 155 -18.25 10.09 10.76
C PRO A 155 -17.24 9.12 10.17
N CYS A 156 -16.08 8.97 10.80
CA CYS A 156 -15.07 8.00 10.36
C CYS A 156 -15.59 6.55 10.41
N SER A 157 -16.63 6.24 11.19
CA SER A 157 -17.30 4.93 11.20
C SER A 157 -18.28 4.73 10.04
N ASN A 158 -18.50 5.73 9.18
CA ASN A 158 -19.47 5.65 8.10
C ASN A 158 -19.01 4.68 6.99
N GLN A 159 -19.93 3.88 6.47
CA GLN A 159 -19.67 2.86 5.45
C GLN A 159 -19.16 3.43 4.11
N VAL A 160 -19.39 4.71 3.82
CA VAL A 160 -18.81 5.38 2.64
C VAL A 160 -17.28 5.47 2.70
N LEU A 161 -16.70 5.29 3.90
CA LEU A 161 -15.26 5.22 4.17
C LEU A 161 -14.85 3.79 4.57
N PRO A 162 -14.87 2.83 3.63
CA PRO A 162 -14.61 1.43 3.94
C PRO A 162 -13.17 1.22 4.42
N SER A 163 -13.00 0.40 5.46
CA SER A 163 -11.68 -0.08 5.90
C SER A 163 -11.20 -1.24 5.03
N ILE A 164 -9.88 -1.41 4.98
CA ILE A 164 -9.24 -2.53 4.29
C ILE A 164 -9.46 -3.82 5.09
N ASN A 165 -9.75 -4.92 4.40
CA ASN A 165 -9.88 -6.24 4.98
C ASN A 165 -8.57 -7.02 4.79
N PHE A 166 -7.73 -6.99 5.82
CA PHE A 166 -6.42 -7.65 5.80
C PHE A 166 -6.47 -9.18 5.76
N TRP A 167 -7.65 -9.81 5.95
CA TRP A 167 -7.78 -11.26 5.78
C TRP A 167 -7.39 -11.74 4.37
N LYS A 168 -7.47 -10.87 3.36
CA LYS A 168 -7.04 -11.17 1.99
C LYS A 168 -5.52 -11.31 1.82
N TRP A 169 -4.75 -11.00 2.86
CA TRP A 169 -3.29 -11.19 2.93
C TRP A 169 -2.89 -12.35 3.84
N LYS A 170 -3.84 -13.09 4.42
CA LYS A 170 -3.50 -14.25 5.24
C LYS A 170 -2.89 -15.35 4.38
N GLU A 171 -1.65 -15.71 4.68
CA GLU A 171 -0.97 -16.86 4.08
C GLU A 171 -1.32 -18.12 4.88
N PHE A 172 -1.60 -19.21 4.16
CA PHE A 172 -1.68 -20.53 4.74
C PHE A 172 -0.35 -21.22 4.43
N ARG A 173 0.38 -21.64 5.46
CA ARG A 173 1.53 -22.52 5.25
C ARG A 173 0.97 -23.85 4.73
N GLU A 174 1.33 -24.21 3.49
CA GLU A 174 1.19 -25.60 3.06
C GLU A 174 2.08 -26.42 4.00
N TYR A 175 1.48 -27.28 4.83
CA TYR A 175 2.24 -28.33 5.47
C TYR A 175 2.79 -29.19 4.34
N GLU A 176 4.12 -29.24 4.21
CA GLU A 176 4.78 -30.19 3.31
C GLU A 176 4.16 -31.56 3.57
N THR A 177 3.59 -32.15 2.53
CA THR A 177 3.09 -33.52 2.59
C THR A 177 4.29 -34.42 2.90
N VAL A 178 4.48 -34.77 4.16
CA VAL A 178 5.43 -35.79 4.57
C VAL A 178 5.07 -37.06 3.79
N PRO A 179 6.00 -37.71 3.06
CA PRO A 179 5.71 -38.92 2.31
C PRO A 179 5.09 -39.97 3.24
N SER A 180 3.97 -40.56 2.81
CA SER A 180 3.22 -41.64 3.46
C SER A 180 3.68 -42.04 4.86
N PHE A 181 2.93 -41.59 5.86
CA PHE A 181 3.11 -41.90 7.27
C PHE A 181 3.29 -43.41 7.50
N ASN A 182 4.51 -43.85 7.75
CA ASN A 182 4.77 -45.19 8.25
C ASN A 182 4.70 -45.12 9.79
N LYS A 183 3.62 -45.69 10.36
CA LYS A 183 3.29 -45.60 11.79
C LYS A 183 4.43 -46.08 12.70
N GLU A 184 5.24 -47.02 12.23
CA GLU A 184 6.35 -47.61 12.99
C GLU A 184 7.49 -46.61 13.16
N THR A 185 7.87 -45.88 12.10
CA THR A 185 8.92 -44.85 12.16
C THR A 185 8.54 -43.62 12.99
N PHE A 186 7.26 -43.23 12.99
CA PHE A 186 6.82 -42.05 13.75
C PHE A 186 6.85 -42.28 15.26
N VAL A 187 6.52 -43.50 15.73
CA VAL A 187 6.58 -43.83 17.15
C VAL A 187 8.03 -43.88 17.64
N GLU A 188 8.95 -44.44 16.84
CA GLU A 188 10.38 -44.42 17.17
C GLU A 188 10.98 -43.00 17.14
N GLU A 189 10.66 -42.18 16.14
CA GLU A 189 11.16 -40.80 16.05
C GLU A 189 10.58 -39.90 17.17
N SER A 190 9.31 -40.08 17.53
CA SER A 190 8.68 -39.33 18.62
C SER A 190 9.26 -39.73 19.99
N TYR A 191 9.54 -41.02 20.20
CA TYR A 191 10.17 -41.50 21.43
C TYR A 191 11.62 -41.05 21.56
N ASN A 192 12.36 -41.02 20.44
CA ASN A 192 13.75 -40.55 20.41
C ASN A 192 13.86 -39.03 20.56
N ASN A 193 12.97 -38.24 19.93
CA ASN A 193 12.94 -36.79 20.11
C ASN A 193 12.54 -36.41 21.53
N TYR A 194 11.51 -37.05 22.11
CA TYR A 194 11.10 -36.82 23.49
C TYR A 194 12.25 -37.08 24.47
N ASN A 195 12.97 -38.19 24.31
CA ASN A 195 14.13 -38.48 25.16
C ASN A 195 15.31 -37.51 24.92
N SER A 196 15.47 -36.95 23.72
CA SER A 196 16.50 -35.95 23.44
C SER A 196 16.17 -34.57 24.04
N GLU A 197 14.90 -34.13 23.99
CA GLU A 197 14.44 -32.90 24.65
C GLU A 197 14.44 -33.06 26.17
N TYR A 198 14.08 -34.24 26.71
CA TYR A 198 14.15 -34.52 28.15
C TYR A 198 15.58 -34.51 28.70
N GLU A 199 16.60 -34.84 27.89
CA GLU A 199 18.00 -34.71 28.29
C GLU A 199 18.53 -33.27 28.15
N GLU A 200 18.01 -32.46 27.21
CA GLU A 200 18.38 -31.04 27.06
C GLU A 200 17.66 -30.10 28.06
N GLU A 201 16.49 -30.47 28.58
CA GLU A 201 15.68 -29.64 29.51
C GLU A 201 16.16 -29.58 30.97
N LYS A 202 17.35 -30.10 31.31
CA LYS A 202 17.98 -29.85 32.64
C LYS A 202 18.69 -28.49 32.77
N GLY A 203 18.34 -27.51 31.94
CA GLY A 203 18.79 -26.13 32.04
C GLY A 203 17.69 -25.19 32.56
N PRO A 204 17.99 -24.21 33.44
CA PRO A 204 16.94 -23.43 34.10
C PRO A 204 16.35 -22.37 33.18
N ASN A 205 15.02 -22.33 33.15
CA ASN A 205 14.11 -21.40 32.47
C ASN A 205 13.81 -21.66 30.99
N LYS A 206 12.55 -22.04 30.71
CA LYS A 206 11.66 -21.24 29.85
C LYS A 206 10.18 -21.67 29.91
N ASN A 207 9.35 -20.65 30.08
CA ASN A 207 7.98 -20.40 29.59
C ASN A 207 7.03 -21.59 29.31
N GLU A 208 6.07 -21.73 30.22
CA GLU A 208 4.70 -22.20 29.98
C GLU A 208 4.06 -21.35 28.86
N ASP A 209 3.77 -21.91 27.67
CA ASP A 209 2.77 -21.35 26.72
C ASP A 209 2.50 -22.26 25.49
N ALA A 210 2.42 -23.58 25.67
CA ALA A 210 1.84 -24.46 24.66
C ALA A 210 1.13 -25.65 25.31
N ASP A 211 -0.11 -25.42 25.79
CA ASP A 211 -0.97 -26.41 26.47
C ASP A 211 -1.67 -27.39 25.48
N TYR A 212 -1.31 -27.34 24.19
CA TYR A 212 -1.96 -28.08 23.11
C TYR A 212 -0.99 -28.48 21.99
N HIS A 213 -1.15 -29.70 21.49
CA HIS A 213 -0.48 -30.24 20.30
C HIS A 213 -1.46 -30.46 19.14
N VAL A 214 -1.00 -30.22 17.92
CA VAL A 214 -1.78 -30.53 16.70
C VAL A 214 -1.39 -31.92 16.22
N ILE A 215 -2.35 -32.83 16.15
CA ILE A 215 -2.16 -34.13 15.51
C ILE A 215 -3.02 -34.24 14.24
N THR A 216 -2.69 -35.19 13.37
CA THR A 216 -3.49 -35.49 12.18
C THR A 216 -4.27 -36.78 12.38
N VAL A 217 -5.60 -36.69 12.35
CA VAL A 217 -6.51 -37.83 12.38
C VAL A 217 -7.33 -37.81 11.10
N ASP A 218 -7.28 -38.89 10.31
CA ASP A 218 -8.00 -39.02 9.03
C ASP A 218 -7.84 -37.80 8.09
N ASN A 219 -6.60 -37.34 7.91
CA ASN A 219 -6.24 -36.16 7.11
C ASN A 219 -6.87 -34.83 7.57
N LYS A 220 -7.35 -34.74 8.81
CA LYS A 220 -7.79 -33.49 9.43
C LYS A 220 -6.89 -33.12 10.61
N PRO A 221 -6.48 -31.85 10.73
CA PRO A 221 -5.76 -31.38 11.91
C PRO A 221 -6.72 -31.32 13.10
N VAL A 222 -6.28 -31.86 14.24
CA VAL A 222 -7.02 -31.88 15.51
C VAL A 222 -6.10 -31.35 16.61
N LEU A 223 -6.61 -30.44 17.44
CA LEU A 223 -5.93 -29.94 18.63
C LEU A 223 -6.18 -30.88 19.81
N ILE A 224 -5.12 -31.29 20.51
CA ILE A 224 -5.17 -32.18 21.67
C ILE A 224 -4.39 -31.55 22.83
N LYS A 225 -4.91 -31.63 24.05
CA LYS A 225 -4.23 -31.16 25.28
C LYS A 225 -3.11 -32.08 25.72
N ASP A 226 -2.09 -31.52 26.37
CA ASP A 226 -0.92 -32.25 26.88
C ASP A 226 -1.30 -33.39 27.84
N SER A 227 -2.32 -33.16 28.67
CA SER A 227 -2.85 -34.17 29.61
C SER A 227 -3.33 -35.46 28.92
N ILE A 228 -3.77 -35.37 27.67
CA ILE A 228 -4.21 -36.53 26.89
C ILE A 228 -2.99 -37.31 26.39
N ILE A 229 -1.94 -36.62 25.95
CA ILE A 229 -0.67 -37.22 25.50
C ILE A 229 0.01 -37.97 26.65
N GLU A 230 0.10 -37.35 27.82
CA GLU A 230 0.65 -38.00 29.02
C GLU A 230 -0.13 -39.26 29.40
N SER A 231 -1.46 -39.25 29.22
CA SER A 231 -2.30 -40.41 29.52
C SER A 231 -2.16 -41.56 28.52
N LEU A 232 -1.76 -41.26 27.27
CA LEU A 232 -1.50 -42.25 26.21
C LEU A 232 -0.15 -42.92 26.44
N ILE A 233 0.87 -42.14 26.81
CA ILE A 233 2.22 -42.62 27.13
C ILE A 233 2.19 -43.55 28.35
N ASN A 234 1.46 -43.17 29.40
CA ASN A 234 1.44 -43.94 30.65
C ASN A 234 0.65 -45.26 30.57
N ASN A 235 -0.31 -45.39 29.65
CA ASN A 235 -1.20 -46.56 29.61
C ASN A 235 -0.89 -47.56 28.49
N ASN A 236 0.07 -47.29 27.58
CA ASN A 236 0.41 -48.20 26.48
C ASN A 236 -0.82 -48.75 25.72
N ASP A 237 -1.86 -47.92 25.57
CA ASP A 237 -3.09 -48.30 24.88
C ASP A 237 -3.17 -47.65 23.49
N PRO A 238 -2.71 -48.35 22.43
CA PRO A 238 -2.70 -47.82 21.07
C PRO A 238 -4.10 -47.65 20.46
N ASN A 239 -5.17 -48.16 21.09
CA ASN A 239 -6.53 -48.06 20.57
C ASN A 239 -7.32 -46.86 21.09
N ARG A 240 -6.75 -46.10 22.05
CA ARG A 240 -7.44 -44.97 22.66
C ARG A 240 -7.56 -43.73 21.75
N LEU A 241 -6.66 -43.62 20.77
CA LEU A 241 -6.75 -42.61 19.70
C LEU A 241 -7.90 -42.89 18.71
N THR A 242 -8.26 -44.16 18.50
CA THR A 242 -9.39 -44.56 17.65
C THR A 242 -10.74 -44.53 18.38
N SER A 243 -10.75 -44.38 19.72
CA SER A 243 -11.97 -44.28 20.53
C SER A 243 -12.36 -42.84 20.90
N LEU A 244 -11.56 -41.85 20.51
CA LEU A 244 -11.93 -40.44 20.62
C LEU A 244 -13.02 -40.15 19.59
N SER A 245 -14.28 -40.32 20.00
CA SER A 245 -15.40 -39.89 19.18
C SER A 245 -15.52 -38.36 19.24
N VAL A 246 -15.91 -37.77 18.12
CA VAL A 246 -16.20 -36.34 17.88
C VAL A 246 -17.20 -35.72 18.88
N GLU A 247 -17.76 -36.50 19.80
CA GLU A 247 -18.75 -36.07 20.79
C GLU A 247 -18.16 -35.74 22.18
N ASP A 248 -16.86 -35.95 22.41
CA ASP A 248 -16.22 -35.51 23.65
C ASP A 248 -15.87 -34.01 23.55
N ASP A 249 -16.28 -33.22 24.55
CA ASP A 249 -16.07 -31.75 24.69
C ASP A 249 -14.58 -31.30 24.68
N GLU A 250 -13.65 -32.21 24.36
CA GLU A 250 -12.20 -32.01 24.34
C GLU A 250 -11.63 -31.83 22.92
N ILE A 251 -12.46 -31.91 21.88
CA ILE A 251 -12.06 -31.72 20.47
C ILE A 251 -12.67 -30.41 19.93
N LEU A 252 -11.84 -29.40 19.71
CA LEU A 252 -12.25 -28.20 18.97
C LEU A 252 -12.08 -28.44 17.46
N HIS A 253 -13.20 -28.55 16.74
CA HIS A 253 -13.21 -28.58 15.28
C HIS A 253 -12.96 -27.19 14.67
N SER A 254 -12.17 -27.15 13.60
CA SER A 254 -12.02 -26.00 12.69
C SER A 254 -13.05 -26.01 11.57
#